data_AF-A0A9D0ZNX6-F1
#
_entry.id   AF-A0A9D0ZNX6-F1
#
_cell.length_a   1.000
_cell.length_b   1.000
_cell.length_c   1.000
_cell.angle_alpha   90.00
_cell.angle_beta   90.00
_cell.angle_gamma   90.00
#
_symmetry.space_group_name_H-M   'P 1'
#
loop_
_entity.id
_entity.type
_entity.pdbx_description
1 polymer ?
#
loop_
_entity_poly.entity_id
_entity_poly.type
_entity_poly.pdbx_seq_one_letter_code
_entity_poly.pdbx_strand_id
1 'polypeptide(L)'
;YPGLAPAMFISVERVAYVGVDDPFLRLTFDSRILYRREALLLEAGAWGEALLAPGQRLLEIKTPTAIPLWLAGALDDCRAYPTSFSKYGGAYCSGRLAEREGVACV
;
A
#
# COMPACT_ATOMS: atom_id res chain seq x y z
N TYR A 1 15.72 3.17 21.38
CA TYR A 1 14.38 3.75 21.56
C TYR A 1 13.65 3.02 22.67
N PRO A 2 13.68 3.53 23.91
CA PRO A 2 12.94 2.93 25.02
C PRO A 2 11.43 2.98 24.74
N GLY A 3 10.70 1.90 25.00
CA GLY A 3 9.23 1.86 24.91
C GLY A 3 8.62 1.55 23.54
N LEU A 4 9.43 1.29 22.50
CA LEU A 4 8.89 0.76 21.24
C LEU A 4 8.53 -0.73 21.39
N ALA A 5 7.31 -1.06 21.01
CA ALA A 5 6.81 -2.42 20.90
C ALA A 5 6.00 -2.56 19.61
N PRO A 6 5.81 -3.79 19.07
CA PRO A 6 4.92 -4.01 17.94
C PRO A 6 3.52 -3.44 18.23
N ALA A 7 3.00 -2.63 17.31
CA ALA A 7 1.70 -1.96 17.46
C ALA A 7 0.69 -2.36 16.37
N MET A 8 1.16 -2.88 15.23
CA MET A 8 0.32 -3.27 14.11
C MET A 8 1.04 -4.27 13.23
N PHE A 9 0.30 -5.27 12.76
CA PHE A 9 0.72 -6.18 11.71
C PHE A 9 0.10 -5.73 10.40
N ILE A 10 0.88 -5.73 9.32
CA ILE A 10 0.41 -5.43 7.97
C ILE A 10 0.96 -6.50 7.02
N SER A 11 0.09 -7.23 6.35
CA SER A 11 0.46 -8.17 5.27
C SER A 11 0.07 -7.62 3.91
N VAL A 12 0.77 -8.08 2.88
CA VAL A 12 0.53 -7.68 1.50
C VAL A 12 0.88 -8.83 0.56
N GLU A 13 0.13 -8.96 -0.52
CA GLU A 13 0.53 -9.74 -1.69
C GLU A 13 1.08 -8.80 -2.75
N ARG A 14 2.31 -9.04 -3.17
CA ARG A 14 3.05 -8.14 -4.06
C ARG A 14 3.44 -8.85 -5.34
N VAL A 15 3.12 -8.22 -6.47
CA VAL A 15 3.73 -8.52 -7.76
C VAL A 15 4.70 -7.39 -8.10
N ALA A 16 5.95 -7.74 -8.39
CA ALA A 16 7.00 -6.77 -8.69
C ALA A 16 7.49 -6.94 -10.13
N TYR A 17 7.69 -5.82 -10.81
CA TYR A 17 8.22 -5.73 -12.17
C TYR A 17 9.45 -4.81 -12.19
N VAL A 18 10.35 -5.11 -13.11
CA VAL A 18 11.50 -4.27 -13.47
C VAL A 18 11.39 -3.92 -14.95
N GLY A 19 11.81 -2.71 -15.33
CA GLY A 19 11.81 -2.27 -16.71
C GLY A 19 12.70 -3.17 -17.57
N VAL A 20 12.24 -3.46 -18.78
CA VAL A 20 12.99 -4.28 -19.75
C VAL A 20 14.21 -3.51 -20.25
N ASP A 21 14.04 -2.24 -20.60
CA ASP A 21 15.11 -1.38 -21.13
C ASP A 21 15.82 -0.55 -20.05
N ASP A 22 15.13 -0.29 -18.93
CA ASP A 22 15.66 0.46 -17.79
C ASP A 22 15.50 -0.35 -16.49
N PRO A 23 16.60 -0.92 -15.95
CA PRO A 23 16.53 -1.72 -14.71
C PRO A 23 16.24 -0.87 -13.47
N PHE A 24 16.31 0.46 -13.54
CA PHE A 24 15.98 1.35 -12.43
C PHE A 24 14.51 1.71 -12.37
N LEU A 25 13.75 1.52 -13.45
CA LEU A 25 12.30 1.57 -13.44
C LEU A 25 11.74 0.31 -12.75
N ARG A 26 11.09 0.50 -11.61
CA ARG A 26 10.49 -0.59 -10.82
C ARG A 26 9.04 -0.28 -10.52
N LEU A 27 8.18 -1.27 -10.72
CA LEU A 27 6.76 -1.19 -10.43
C LEU A 27 6.40 -2.28 -9.43
N THR A 28 5.58 -1.97 -8.44
CA THR A 28 4.98 -2.98 -7.57
C THR A 28 3.48 -2.78 -7.48
N PHE A 29 2.73 -3.86 -7.69
CA PHE A 29 1.30 -3.93 -7.43
C PHE A 29 1.08 -4.68 -6.11
N ASP A 30 0.57 -3.94 -5.14
CA ASP A 30 0.19 -4.47 -3.84
C ASP A 30 -1.31 -4.72 -3.82
N SER A 31 -1.69 -5.97 -3.56
CA SER A 31 -3.06 -6.42 -3.36
C SER A 31 -3.21 -7.10 -2.00
N ARG A 32 -4.46 -7.30 -1.56
CA ARG A 32 -4.77 -7.92 -0.26
C ARG A 32 -3.93 -7.35 0.88
N ILE A 33 -3.87 -6.00 0.95
CA ILE A 33 -3.22 -5.31 2.06
C ILE A 33 -4.13 -5.49 3.28
N LEU A 34 -3.74 -6.36 4.20
CA LEU A 34 -4.48 -6.63 5.43
C LEU A 34 -3.75 -6.04 6.62
N TYR A 35 -4.49 -5.58 7.61
CA TYR A 35 -3.90 -5.12 8.86
C TYR A 35 -4.64 -5.69 10.07
N ARG A 36 -3.92 -5.84 11.19
CA ARG A 36 -4.50 -6.15 12.49
C ARG A 36 -3.69 -5.52 13.62
N ARG A 37 -4.34 -5.30 14.76
CA ARG A 37 -3.77 -4.67 15.96
C ARG A 37 -3.54 -5.67 17.11
N GLU A 38 -3.93 -6.92 16.89
CA GLU A 38 -3.76 -8.05 17.81
C GLU A 38 -2.99 -9.19 17.13
N ALA A 39 -2.56 -10.18 17.90
CA ALA A 39 -1.80 -11.34 17.39
C ALA A 39 -0.67 -10.91 16.42
N LEU A 40 0.17 -9.98 16.88
CA LEU A 40 1.12 -9.24 16.03
C LEU A 40 2.31 -10.07 15.55
N LEU A 41 2.50 -11.27 16.11
CA LEU A 41 3.54 -12.19 15.69
C LEU A 41 3.22 -12.75 14.30
N LEU A 42 4.26 -12.88 13.46
CA LEU A 42 4.12 -13.34 12.07
C LEU A 42 3.56 -14.76 11.96
N GLU A 43 3.83 -15.60 12.96
CA GLU A 43 3.35 -16.99 13.06
C GLU A 43 1.82 -17.11 13.16
N ALA A 44 1.12 -16.05 13.55
CA ALA A 44 -0.34 -16.02 13.57
C ALA A 44 -0.97 -15.95 12.17
N GLY A 45 -0.16 -15.91 11.11
CA GLY A 45 -0.60 -15.92 9.71
C GLY A 45 -1.01 -14.54 9.19
N ALA A 46 -1.52 -14.50 7.95
CA ALA A 46 -1.96 -13.29 7.27
C ALA A 46 -3.50 -13.21 7.26
N TRP A 47 -4.05 -12.43 8.19
CA TRP A 47 -5.47 -12.15 8.33
C TRP A 47 -5.66 -10.80 9.01
N GLY A 48 -6.86 -10.24 8.90
CA GLY A 48 -7.24 -8.96 9.47
C GLY A 48 -8.22 -8.22 8.58
N GLU A 49 -8.31 -6.92 8.78
CA GLU A 49 -9.14 -6.02 7.99
C GLU A 49 -8.45 -5.64 6.69
N ALA A 50 -9.22 -5.60 5.60
CA ALA A 50 -8.71 -5.13 4.31
C ALA A 50 -8.57 -3.61 4.32
N LEU A 51 -7.39 -3.11 3.93
CA LEU A 51 -7.11 -1.67 3.90
C LEU A 51 -7.63 -0.99 2.62
N LEU A 52 -7.75 -1.74 1.53
CA LEU A 52 -8.25 -1.26 0.25
C LEU A 52 -9.66 -1.81 -0.03
N ALA A 53 -10.46 -1.08 -0.80
CA ALA A 53 -11.76 -1.59 -1.23
C ALA A 53 -11.59 -2.81 -2.15
N PRO A 54 -12.61 -3.70 -2.23
CA PRO A 54 -12.57 -4.85 -3.12
C PRO A 54 -12.21 -4.46 -4.56
N GLY A 55 -11.25 -5.18 -5.16
CA GLY A 55 -10.78 -4.94 -6.52
C GLY A 55 -9.72 -3.82 -6.65
N GLN A 56 -9.51 -3.00 -5.62
CA GLN A 56 -8.45 -2.00 -5.64
C GLN A 56 -7.07 -2.62 -5.41
N ARG A 57 -6.06 -1.99 -6.02
CA ARG A 57 -4.64 -2.33 -5.87
C ARG A 57 -3.86 -1.04 -5.70
N LEU A 58 -2.77 -1.10 -4.94
CA LEU A 58 -1.84 0.00 -4.79
C LEU A 58 -0.67 -0.21 -5.74
N LEU A 59 -0.51 0.70 -6.71
CA LEU A 59 0.65 0.75 -7.59
C LEU A 59 1.68 1.72 -7.02
N GLU A 60 2.92 1.24 -6.86
CA GLU A 60 4.07 2.08 -6.57
C GLU A 60 5.03 2.03 -7.77
N ILE A 61 5.41 3.20 -8.27
CA ILE A 61 6.38 3.37 -9.36
C ILE A 61 7.62 4.02 -8.77
N LYS A 62 8.79 3.42 -9.02
CA LYS A 62 10.10 3.94 -8.62
C LYS A 62 10.97 4.09 -9.84
N THR A 63 11.50 5.28 -10.05
CA THR A 63 12.51 5.56 -11.07
C THR A 63 13.39 6.71 -10.57
N PRO A 64 14.72 6.71 -10.85
CA PRO A 64 15.59 7.85 -10.59
C PRO A 64 15.43 8.98 -11.61
N THR A 65 14.76 8.71 -12.74
CA THR A 65 14.53 9.66 -13.84
C THR A 65 13.03 9.97 -13.97
N ALA A 66 12.63 10.67 -15.03
CA ALA A 66 11.22 10.89 -15.32
C ALA A 66 10.50 9.56 -15.65
N ILE A 67 9.18 9.54 -15.45
CA ILE A 67 8.34 8.42 -15.87
C ILE A 67 8.37 8.32 -17.42
N PRO A 68 8.63 7.13 -17.99
CA PRO A 68 8.61 6.96 -19.45
C PRO A 68 7.26 7.31 -20.07
N LEU A 69 7.26 7.88 -21.28
CA LEU A 69 6.04 8.35 -21.94
C LEU A 69 5.01 7.24 -22.17
N TRP A 70 5.45 6.03 -22.52
CA TRP A 70 4.54 4.89 -22.70
C TRP A 70 3.83 4.53 -21.38
N LEU A 71 4.53 4.63 -20.24
CA LEU A 71 3.96 4.33 -18.93
C LEU A 71 3.00 5.46 -18.51
N ALA A 72 3.36 6.71 -18.76
CA ALA A 72 2.49 7.85 -18.52
C ALA A 72 1.17 7.72 -19.33
N GLY A 73 1.24 7.35 -20.61
CA GLY A 73 0.06 7.09 -21.44
C GLY A 73 -0.80 5.95 -20.89
N ALA A 74 -0.20 4.81 -20.53
CA ALA A 74 -0.93 3.69 -19.97
C ALA A 74 -1.62 4.00 -18.63
N LEU A 75 -1.00 4.84 -17.80
CA LEU A 75 -1.59 5.34 -16.55
C LEU A 75 -2.80 6.24 -16.82
N ASP A 76 -2.70 7.13 -17.81
CA ASP A 76 -3.81 8.02 -18.18
C ASP A 76 -5.00 7.27 -18.77
N ASP A 77 -4.76 6.28 -19.63
CA ASP A 77 -5.79 5.38 -20.18
C ASP A 77 -6.55 4.65 -19.05
N CYS A 78 -5.82 4.28 -17.99
CA CYS A 78 -6.39 3.64 -16.80
C CYS A 78 -6.98 4.64 -15.79
N ARG A 79 -6.87 5.96 -16.05
CA ARG A 79 -7.19 7.05 -15.10
C ARG A 79 -6.50 6.88 -13.74
N ALA A 80 -5.29 6.35 -13.76
CA ALA A 80 -4.48 6.08 -12.58
C ALA A 80 -3.55 7.27 -12.31
N TYR A 81 -4.00 8.18 -11.45
CA TYR A 81 -3.24 9.38 -11.10
C TYR A 81 -2.46 9.22 -9.78
N PRO A 82 -1.33 9.91 -9.62
CA PRO A 82 -0.54 9.85 -8.39
C PRO A 82 -1.36 10.27 -7.18
N THR A 83 -1.23 9.51 -6.08
CA THR A 83 -1.79 9.86 -4.78
C THR A 83 -0.81 9.48 -3.68
N SER A 84 -0.88 10.22 -2.57
CA SER A 84 -0.17 9.83 -1.35
C SER A 84 -0.91 8.68 -0.67
N PHE A 85 -0.18 7.66 -0.25
CA PHE A 85 -0.77 6.56 0.51
C PHE A 85 0.27 5.94 1.46
N SER A 86 -0.11 5.78 2.72
CA SER A 86 0.68 5.04 3.72
C SER A 86 -0.10 3.82 4.17
N LYS A 87 0.49 2.62 4.06
CA LYS A 87 -0.15 1.40 4.57
C LYS A 87 -0.40 1.50 6.07
N TYR A 88 0.59 1.95 6.84
CA TYR A 88 0.46 2.12 8.27
C TYR A 88 -0.45 3.30 8.63
N GLY A 89 -0.29 4.44 7.96
CA GLY A 89 -1.12 5.62 8.20
C GLY A 89 -2.60 5.35 7.90
N GLY A 90 -2.86 4.70 6.76
CA GLY A 90 -4.19 4.25 6.38
C GLY A 90 -4.78 3.30 7.43
N ALA A 91 -4.05 2.24 7.79
CA ALA A 91 -4.52 1.27 8.79
C ALA A 91 -4.75 1.90 10.18
N TYR A 92 -3.88 2.83 10.58
CA TYR A 92 -4.04 3.58 11.83
C TYR A 92 -5.30 4.45 11.81
N CYS A 93 -5.59 5.13 10.71
CA CYS A 93 -6.78 5.97 10.60
C CYS A 93 -8.07 5.17 10.39
N SER A 94 -8.04 4.05 9.66
CA SER A 94 -9.19 3.14 9.53
C SER A 94 -9.64 2.60 10.89
N GLY A 95 -8.70 2.18 11.74
CA GLY A 95 -9.00 1.75 13.09
C GLY A 95 -9.59 2.86 13.97
N ARG A 96 -9.19 4.11 13.76
CA ARG A 96 -9.73 5.28 14.48
C ARG A 96 -11.10 5.71 13.97
N LEU A 97 -11.37 5.54 12.67
CA LEU A 97 -12.68 5.81 12.05
C LEU A 97 -13.75 4.82 12.52
N ALA A 98 -13.38 3.57 12.77
CA ALA A 98 -14.26 2.58 13.41
C ALA A 98 -14.59 2.95 14.87
N GLU A 99 -13.73 3.71 15.54
CA GLU A 99 -13.87 4.12 16.95
C GLU A 99 -14.47 5.52 17.12
N ARG A 100 -14.44 6.37 16.08
CA ARG A 100 -15.04 7.72 16.02
C ARG A 100 -15.48 8.04 14.59
N GLU A 101 -16.78 8.16 14.36
CA GLU A 101 -17.33 8.63 13.09
C GLU A 101 -16.68 9.96 12.67
N GLY A 102 -16.06 10.02 11.48
CA GLY A 102 -15.92 11.28 10.74
C GLY A 102 -14.54 11.97 10.66
N VAL A 103 -13.40 11.28 10.75
CA VAL A 103 -12.10 11.89 10.41
C VAL A 103 -11.38 11.11 9.30
N ALA A 104 -11.51 11.58 8.06
CA ALA A 104 -10.73 11.08 6.95
C ALA A 104 -9.27 11.57 7.08
N CYS A 105 -8.33 10.64 7.27
CA CYS A 105 -6.93 10.93 7.04
C CYS A 105 -6.63 10.78 5.55
N VAL A 106 -5.97 11.79 4.98
CA VAL A 106 -5.42 11.79 3.62
C VAL A 106 -4.00 11.23 3.64
#